data_AF-A0A699IMZ1-F1
#
_entry.id   AF-A0A699IMZ1-F1
#
_cell.length_a   1.000
_cell.length_b   1.000
_cell.length_c   1.000
_cell.angle_alpha   90.00
_cell.angle_beta   90.00
_cell.angle_gamma   90.00
#
_symmetry.space_group_name_H-M   'P 1'
#
loop_
_entity.id
_entity.type
_entity.pdbx_description
1 polymer ?
#
loop_
_entity_poly.entity_id
_entity_poly.type
_entity_poly.pdbx_seq_one_letter_code
_entity_poly.pdbx_strand_id
1 'polypeptide(L)'
;MMKAQDESNLSIISNDLNIELSKEFLVKLRKNAYHGTSNEEVVEHIAKVLEMVDLIYVFGADSHQLRMKVFPLSLTGDAKEWWFSEGDGKITTLEELVEKLFCRFYPESYDEEDEMLDE
;
A
#
# COMPACT_ATOMS: atom_id res chain seq x y z
N MET A 1 -35.96 12.30 15.19
CA MET A 1 -35.93 10.83 15.19
C MET A 1 -35.67 10.36 13.76
N MET A 2 -34.75 9.39 13.60
CA MET A 2 -34.29 8.75 12.35
C MET A 2 -33.39 9.63 11.44
N LYS A 3 -32.26 9.15 10.89
CA LYS A 3 -31.89 7.77 10.55
C LYS A 3 -30.49 7.37 11.01
N ALA A 4 -30.37 6.07 11.29
CA ALA A 4 -29.14 5.35 11.56
C ALA A 4 -28.15 5.50 10.41
N GLN A 5 -26.90 5.80 10.77
CA GLN A 5 -25.76 5.63 9.88
C GLN A 5 -25.31 4.19 10.05
N ASP A 6 -25.47 3.40 8.98
CA ASP A 6 -24.99 2.03 8.92
C ASP A 6 -23.47 2.08 8.75
N GLU A 7 -22.77 2.15 9.89
CA GLU A 7 -21.32 2.26 9.95
C GLU A 7 -20.69 0.86 9.97
N SER A 8 -20.70 0.20 8.81
CA SER A 8 -20.03 -1.09 8.67
C SER A 8 -18.51 -0.93 8.83
N ASN A 9 -17.97 -1.47 9.93
CA ASN A 9 -16.54 -1.75 10.07
C ASN A 9 -16.14 -2.70 8.92
N LEU A 10 -15.02 -2.43 8.24
CA LEU A 10 -14.52 -3.34 7.22
C LEU A 10 -13.74 -4.47 7.92
N SER A 11 -14.37 -5.62 8.09
CA SER A 11 -13.70 -6.87 8.42
C SER A 11 -13.07 -7.41 7.14
N ILE A 12 -11.75 -7.38 7.05
CA ILE A 12 -11.04 -8.04 5.95
C ILE A 12 -10.82 -9.48 6.38
N ILE A 13 -11.65 -10.38 5.85
CA ILE A 13 -11.49 -11.82 6.03
C ILE A 13 -10.55 -12.32 4.94
N SER A 14 -9.34 -12.72 5.34
CA SER A 14 -8.49 -13.56 4.49
C SER A 14 -8.00 -14.72 5.33
N ASN A 15 -8.66 -15.85 5.09
CA ASN A 15 -8.49 -17.24 5.53
C ASN A 15 -8.00 -17.60 6.95
N ASP A 16 -7.41 -16.74 7.77
CA ASP A 16 -7.13 -17.09 9.19
C ASP A 16 -7.07 -15.90 10.18
N LEU A 17 -7.18 -14.64 9.75
CA LEU A 17 -7.14 -13.48 10.65
C LEU A 17 -8.18 -12.43 10.28
N ASN A 18 -9.07 -12.10 11.24
CA ASN A 18 -10.00 -10.98 11.13
C ASN A 18 -9.36 -9.75 11.76
N ILE A 19 -8.73 -8.90 10.95
CA ILE A 19 -8.13 -7.66 11.41
C ILE A 19 -9.20 -6.57 11.41
N GLU A 20 -9.56 -6.08 12.60
CA GLU A 20 -10.48 -4.95 12.74
C GLU A 20 -9.68 -3.64 12.88
N LEU A 21 -9.67 -2.84 11.82
CA LEU A 21 -9.03 -1.52 11.78
C LEU A 21 -10.02 -0.44 12.23
N SER A 22 -9.56 0.54 13.00
CA SER A 22 -10.42 1.66 13.40
C SER A 22 -10.78 2.54 12.19
N LYS A 23 -11.95 3.18 12.26
CA LYS A 23 -12.39 4.13 11.21
C LYS A 23 -11.42 5.29 11.05
N GLU A 24 -10.89 5.81 12.16
CA GLU A 24 -9.90 6.88 12.17
C GLU A 24 -8.63 6.47 11.40
N PHE A 25 -8.16 5.24 11.64
CA PHE A 25 -7.02 4.68 10.92
C PHE A 25 -7.30 4.59 9.41
N LEU A 26 -8.44 4.03 9.02
CA LEU A 26 -8.82 3.92 7.61
C LEU A 26 -8.95 5.28 6.92
N VAL A 27 -9.49 6.28 7.62
CA VAL A 27 -9.56 7.66 7.10
C VAL A 27 -8.16 8.22 6.91
N LYS A 28 -7.26 8.03 7.87
CA LYS A 28 -5.87 8.50 7.77
C LYS A 28 -5.11 7.78 6.65
N LEU A 29 -5.30 6.47 6.50
CA LEU A 29 -4.71 5.67 5.45
C LEU A 29 -5.17 6.14 4.07
N ARG A 30 -6.48 6.33 3.87
CA ARG A 30 -7.05 6.81 2.60
C ARG A 30 -6.61 8.24 2.24
N LYS A 31 -6.36 9.09 3.24
CA LYS A 31 -5.79 10.44 3.00
C LYS A 31 -4.36 10.41 2.49
N ASN A 32 -3.64 9.31 2.71
CA ASN A 32 -2.29 9.08 2.22
C ASN A 32 -2.27 8.04 1.09
N ALA A 33 -3.39 7.91 0.36
CA ALA A 33 -3.48 6.93 -0.72
C ALA A 33 -2.53 7.29 -1.87
N TYR A 34 -1.96 6.26 -2.49
CA TYR A 34 -1.04 6.39 -3.61
C TYR A 34 -1.72 6.00 -4.91
N HIS A 35 -1.78 6.92 -5.87
CA HIS A 35 -2.42 6.67 -7.17
C HIS A 35 -1.48 5.97 -8.16
N GLY A 36 -0.16 6.08 -7.97
CA GLY A 36 0.82 5.59 -8.94
C GLY A 36 1.09 6.59 -10.06
N THR A 37 0.90 7.88 -9.81
CA THR A 37 1.17 8.94 -10.78
C THR A 37 2.60 9.45 -10.68
N SER A 38 3.13 10.02 -11.77
CA SER A 38 4.51 10.56 -11.82
C SER A 38 4.80 11.69 -10.82
N ASN A 39 3.78 12.31 -10.26
CA ASN A 39 3.91 13.43 -9.32
C ASN A 39 3.88 12.98 -7.85
N GLU A 40 3.68 11.68 -7.59
CA GLU A 40 3.67 11.12 -6.25
C GLU A 40 4.97 10.36 -5.96
N GLU A 41 5.56 10.63 -4.80
CA GLU A 41 6.80 9.98 -4.36
C GLU A 41 6.52 8.61 -3.72
N VAL A 42 6.86 7.53 -4.43
CA VAL A 42 6.62 6.15 -3.98
C VAL A 42 7.36 5.82 -2.67
N VAL A 43 8.58 6.32 -2.51
CA VAL A 43 9.41 6.09 -1.30
C VAL A 43 8.78 6.75 -0.09
N GLU A 44 8.30 7.99 -0.23
CA GLU A 44 7.61 8.71 0.83
C GLU A 44 6.30 8.00 1.22
N HIS A 45 5.55 7.47 0.23
CA HIS A 45 4.36 6.69 0.50
C HIS A 45 4.66 5.41 1.30
N ILE A 46 5.64 4.61 0.87
CA ILE A 46 6.04 3.38 1.55
C ILE A 46 6.38 3.67 3.01
N ALA A 47 7.25 4.67 3.26
CA ALA A 47 7.65 5.05 4.61
C ALA A 47 6.45 5.41 5.49
N LYS A 48 5.54 6.27 4.99
CA LYS A 48 4.34 6.68 5.72
C LYS A 48 3.42 5.52 6.07
N VAL A 49 3.20 4.59 5.15
CA VAL A 49 2.32 3.44 5.39
C VAL A 49 2.92 2.50 6.43
N LEU A 50 4.22 2.23 6.37
CA LEU A 50 4.91 1.42 7.36
C LEU A 50 4.86 2.05 8.75
N GLU A 51 5.14 3.35 8.86
CA GLU A 51 5.00 4.09 10.11
C GLU A 51 3.57 4.03 10.67
N MET A 52 2.55 4.19 9.82
CA MET A 52 1.16 4.09 10.25
C MET A 52 0.82 2.69 10.78
N VAL A 53 1.26 1.63 10.08
CA VAL A 53 1.00 0.25 10.48
C VAL A 53 1.74 -0.11 11.77
N ASP A 54 2.96 0.38 11.97
CA ASP A 54 3.76 0.09 13.16
C ASP A 54 3.18 0.73 14.43
N LEU A 55 2.29 1.72 14.30
CA LEU A 55 1.60 2.36 15.42
C LEU A 55 0.37 1.59 15.91
N ILE A 56 -0.09 0.57 15.18
CA ILE A 56 -1.27 -0.21 15.55
C ILE A 56 -0.88 -1.60 16.05
N TYR A 57 -1.49 -1.99 17.18
CA TYR A 57 -1.37 -3.34 17.72
C TYR A 57 -2.68 -4.08 17.47
N VAL A 58 -2.60 -5.21 16.76
CA VAL A 58 -3.74 -6.10 16.51
C VAL A 58 -3.44 -7.44 17.17
N PHE A 59 -4.27 -7.83 18.13
CA PHE A 59 -4.07 -9.07 18.86
C PHE A 59 -4.10 -10.27 17.91
N GLY A 60 -3.03 -11.07 17.92
CA GLY A 60 -2.91 -12.29 17.13
C GLY A 60 -2.42 -12.09 15.69
N ALA A 61 -2.26 -10.86 15.20
CA ALA A 61 -1.62 -10.60 13.92
C ALA A 61 -0.14 -10.28 14.15
N ASP A 62 0.76 -10.90 13.38
CA ASP A 62 2.14 -10.45 13.34
C ASP A 62 2.27 -9.17 12.49
N SER A 63 3.35 -8.41 12.71
CA SER A 63 3.57 -7.13 12.03
C SER A 63 3.66 -7.29 10.52
N HIS A 64 4.21 -8.41 10.04
CA HIS A 64 4.35 -8.70 8.62
C HIS A 64 2.97 -8.92 7.98
N GLN A 65 2.13 -9.78 8.58
CA GLN A 65 0.75 -10.01 8.16
C GLN A 65 -0.05 -8.72 8.14
N LEU A 66 0.08 -7.89 9.18
CA LEU A 66 -0.64 -6.63 9.26
C LEU A 66 -0.23 -5.69 8.12
N ARG A 67 1.07 -5.54 7.86
CA ARG A 67 1.57 -4.72 6.74
C ARG A 67 1.06 -5.24 5.41
N MET A 68 1.12 -6.56 5.17
CA MET A 68 0.60 -7.17 3.93
C MET A 68 -0.91 -6.99 3.73
N LYS A 69 -1.70 -6.88 4.80
CA LYS A 69 -3.15 -6.62 4.70
C LYS A 69 -3.49 -5.14 4.57
N VAL A 70 -2.75 -4.27 5.24
CA VAL A 70 -3.02 -2.83 5.27
C VAL A 70 -2.48 -2.13 4.03
N PHE A 71 -1.29 -2.50 3.56
CA PHE A 71 -0.62 -1.80 2.46
C PHE A 71 -1.48 -1.75 1.18
N PRO A 72 -2.12 -2.83 0.72
CA PRO A 72 -2.98 -2.76 -0.47
C PRO A 72 -4.17 -1.80 -0.35
N LEU A 73 -4.59 -1.47 0.88
CA LEU A 73 -5.68 -0.53 1.15
C LEU A 73 -5.24 0.94 0.99
N SER A 74 -3.94 1.21 1.01
CA SER A 74 -3.39 2.53 0.73
C SER A 74 -3.20 2.78 -0.78
N LEU A 75 -3.41 1.78 -1.63
CA LEU A 75 -3.30 1.92 -3.08
C LEU A 75 -4.64 2.34 -3.70
N THR A 76 -4.56 3.25 -4.67
CA THR A 76 -5.68 3.70 -5.52
C THR A 76 -5.18 3.89 -6.96
N GLY A 77 -6.06 4.24 -7.90
CA GLY A 77 -5.70 4.46 -9.30
C GLY A 77 -4.88 3.32 -9.93
N ASP A 78 -3.87 3.69 -10.71
CA ASP A 78 -2.97 2.79 -11.44
C ASP A 78 -2.22 1.84 -10.48
N ALA A 79 -1.84 2.31 -9.29
CA ALA A 79 -1.19 1.46 -8.27
C ALA A 79 -2.11 0.35 -7.78
N LYS A 80 -3.41 0.61 -7.63
CA LYS A 80 -4.39 -0.41 -7.24
C LYS A 80 -4.67 -1.40 -8.36
N GLU A 81 -4.75 -0.93 -9.61
CA GLU A 81 -4.90 -1.80 -10.78
C GLU A 81 -3.69 -2.73 -10.95
N TRP A 82 -2.48 -2.21 -10.74
CA TRP A 82 -1.26 -3.02 -10.68
C TRP A 82 -1.31 -4.06 -9.56
N TRP A 83 -1.74 -3.69 -8.35
CA TRP A 83 -1.83 -4.64 -7.25
C TRP A 83 -2.74 -5.83 -7.58
N PHE A 84 -3.90 -5.61 -8.20
CA PHE A 84 -4.79 -6.71 -8.56
C PHE A 84 -4.28 -7.56 -9.73
N SER A 85 -3.43 -7.03 -10.60
CA SER A 85 -2.87 -7.78 -11.72
C SER A 85 -1.61 -8.56 -11.34
N GLU A 86 -0.72 -7.96 -10.54
CA GLU A 86 0.62 -8.51 -10.25
C GLU A 86 0.94 -8.73 -8.78
N GLY A 87 0.19 -8.11 -7.87
CA GLY A 87 0.42 -8.21 -6.43
C GLY A 87 -0.37 -9.32 -5.75
N ASP A 88 -1.69 -9.32 -5.97
CA ASP A 88 -2.62 -10.13 -5.18
C ASP A 88 -2.38 -11.64 -5.36
N GLY A 89 -2.17 -12.33 -4.23
CA GLY A 89 -1.83 -13.75 -4.19
C GLY A 89 -0.45 -14.14 -4.73
N LYS A 90 0.30 -13.22 -5.35
CA LYS A 90 1.64 -13.46 -5.93
C LYS A 90 2.77 -12.93 -5.03
N ILE A 91 2.54 -11.85 -4.31
CA ILE A 91 3.50 -11.23 -3.40
C ILE A 91 3.19 -11.71 -1.98
N THR A 92 4.19 -12.31 -1.31
CA THR A 92 3.99 -12.92 0.01
C THR A 92 4.83 -12.28 1.11
N THR A 93 5.82 -11.49 0.72
CA THR A 93 6.72 -10.76 1.63
C THR A 93 6.56 -9.25 1.45
N LEU A 94 6.91 -8.49 2.50
CA LEU A 94 6.85 -7.03 2.45
C LEU A 94 7.97 -6.48 1.57
N GLU A 95 9.13 -7.14 1.62
CA GLU A 95 10.31 -6.83 0.83
C GLU A 95 9.99 -6.93 -0.67
N GLU A 96 9.38 -8.03 -1.13
CA GLU A 96 8.91 -8.17 -2.52
C GLU A 96 7.87 -7.12 -2.89
N LEU A 97 6.97 -6.76 -1.96
CA LEU A 97 5.96 -5.74 -2.20
C LEU A 97 6.61 -4.39 -2.48
N VAL A 98 7.51 -3.98 -1.60
CA VAL A 98 8.23 -2.70 -1.68
C VAL A 98 9.09 -2.66 -2.94
N GLU A 99 9.86 -3.71 -3.20
CA GLU A 99 10.72 -3.81 -4.39
C GLU A 99 9.91 -3.68 -5.67
N LYS A 100 8.85 -4.48 -5.85
CA LYS A 100 8.07 -4.47 -7.08
C LYS A 100 7.29 -3.17 -7.27
N LEU A 101 6.77 -2.58 -6.19
CA LEU A 101 6.10 -1.29 -6.26
C LEU A 101 7.09 -0.20 -6.66
N PHE A 102 8.29 -0.21 -6.05
CA PHE A 102 9.36 0.72 -6.38
C PHE A 102 9.77 0.59 -7.85
N CYS A 103 10.13 -0.60 -8.33
CA CYS A 103 10.49 -0.80 -9.73
C CYS A 103 9.37 -0.42 -10.71
N ARG A 104 8.10 -0.51 -10.30
CA ARG A 104 6.96 -0.20 -11.17
C ARG A 104 6.71 1.30 -11.30
N PHE A 105 6.82 2.04 -10.21
CA PHE A 105 6.37 3.43 -10.13
C PHE A 105 7.48 4.44 -9.84
N TYR A 106 8.70 3.98 -9.58
CA TYR A 106 9.89 4.80 -9.63
C TYR A 106 10.47 4.71 -11.04
N PRO A 107 10.27 5.72 -11.90
CA PRO A 107 10.92 5.73 -13.21
C PRO A 107 12.43 5.73 -13.00
N GLU A 108 13.13 4.76 -13.61
CA GLU A 108 14.58 4.82 -13.77
C GLU A 108 14.92 6.17 -14.39
N SER A 109 15.48 7.07 -13.60
CA SER A 109 15.86 8.41 -14.06
C SER A 109 17.20 8.43 -14.77
N TYR A 110 17.76 7.28 -15.16
CA TYR A 110 19.02 7.21 -15.90
C TYR A 110 19.05 5.97 -16.77
N ASP A 111 19.14 6.17 -18.09
CA ASP A 111 20.00 5.40 -19.01
C ASP A 111 19.82 5.90 -20.47
N GLU A 112 19.98 7.21 -20.76
CA GLU A 112 20.22 7.69 -22.14
C GLU A 112 21.08 9.00 -22.18
N GLU A 113 22.05 9.19 -21.28
CA GLU A 113 23.06 10.26 -21.41
C GLU A 113 24.52 9.77 -21.41
N ASP A 114 24.76 8.47 -21.64
CA ASP A 114 26.12 7.93 -21.88
C ASP A 114 26.33 7.40 -23.31
N GLU A 115 25.44 7.74 -24.25
CA GLU A 115 25.72 7.56 -25.68
C GLU A 115 26.27 8.86 -26.32
N MET A 116 27.58 8.80 -26.62
CA MET A 116 28.26 9.45 -27.75
C MET A 116 28.83 10.87 -27.54
N LEU A 117 29.83 10.99 -26.64
CA LEU A 117 31.00 11.82 -26.98
C LEU A 117 31.97 10.96 -27.81
N ASP A 118 31.63 10.76 -29.08
CA ASP A 118 32.59 10.36 -30.10
C ASP A 118 33.45 11.59 -30.47
N GLU A 119 34.72 11.50 -30.05
CA GLU A 119 35.96 12.17 -30.51
C GLU A 119 35.92 13.59 -31.11
#